data_AF-A0A6N8SC05-F1
#
_entry.id   AF-A0A6N8SC05-F1
#
_cell.length_a   1.000
_cell.length_b   1.000
_cell.length_c   1.000
_cell.angle_alpha   90.00
_cell.angle_beta   90.00
_cell.angle_gamma   90.00
#
_symmetry.space_group_name_H-M   'P 1'
#
loop_
_entity.id
_entity.type
_entity.pdbx_description
1 polymer ?
#
loop_
_entity_poly.entity_id
_entity_poly.type
_entity_poly.pdbx_seq_one_letter_code
_entity_poly.pdbx_strand_id
1 'polypeptide(L)' 'MREYNGEEALSRTQVLIKIRTDTETWETEFKDEATGETWILDYPHSHLHGGGSPRLRKTERK' A
#
# COMPACT_ATOMS: atom_id res chain seq x y z
N MET A 1 1.90 12.29 8.48
CA MET A 1 1.38 10.95 8.13
C MET A 1 2.57 10.10 7.70
N ARG A 2 2.65 8.82 8.09
CA ARG A 2 3.76 7.94 7.66
C ARG A 2 3.38 7.31 6.32
N GLU A 3 4.22 7.50 5.32
CA GLU A 3 4.13 6.86 4.01
C GLU A 3 5.52 6.42 3.54
N TYR A 4 5.54 5.38 2.71
CA TYR A 4 6.73 4.82 2.08
C TYR A 4 6.51 4.82 0.56
N ASN A 5 7.58 5.04 -0.20
CA ASN A 5 7.50 5.17 -1.65
C ASN A 5 8.55 4.26 -2.32
N GLY A 6 8.25 3.80 -3.54
CA GLY A 6 9.15 2.95 -4.33
C GLY A 6 9.49 1.64 -3.63
N GLU A 7 10.77 1.28 -3.63
CA GLU A 7 11.25 0.01 -3.06
C GLU A 7 10.97 -0.11 -1.56
N GLU A 8 10.97 1.00 -0.81
CA GLU A 8 10.64 0.98 0.62
C GLU A 8 9.19 0.59 0.87
N ALA A 9 8.27 1.01 -0.01
CA ALA A 9 6.87 0.61 0.06
C ALA A 9 6.73 -0.91 -0.08
N LEU A 10 7.41 -1.49 -1.07
CA LEU A 10 7.42 -2.93 -1.32
C LEU A 10 8.11 -3.72 -0.21
N SER A 11 9.21 -3.19 0.34
CA SER A 11 9.90 -3.82 1.46
C SER A 11 9.00 -3.89 2.69
N ARG A 12 8.28 -2.80 2.98
CA ARG A 12 7.36 -2.76 4.12
C ARG A 12 6.17 -3.71 3.97
N THR A 13 5.63 -3.92 2.77
CA THR A 13 4.51 -4.87 2.59
C THR A 13 4.88 -6.32 2.86
N GLN A 14 6.16 -6.71 2.80
CA GLN A 14 6.60 -8.07 3.10
C GLN A 14 6.36 -8.50 4.55
N VAL A 15 6.29 -7.53 5.47
CA VAL A 15 6.01 -7.77 6.90
C VAL A 15 4.55 -7.50 7.27
N LEU A 16 3.71 -7.14 6.30
CA LEU A 16 2.29 -6.85 6.51
C LEU A 16 1.42 -7.98 5.94
N ILE A 17 0.25 -8.18 6.54
CA ILE A 17 -0.73 -9.12 6.03
C ILE A 17 -1.60 -8.42 4.98
N LYS A 18 -1.61 -8.97 3.77
CA LYS A 18 -2.53 -8.55 2.72
C LYS A 18 -3.97 -8.94 3.09
N ILE A 19 -4.85 -7.96 3.17
CA ILE A 19 -6.27 -8.14 3.50
C ILE A 19 -7.10 -8.29 2.23
N ARG A 20 -6.97 -7.35 1.29
CA ARG A 20 -7.70 -7.37 0.01
C ARG A 20 -7.01 -6.51 -1.03
N THR A 21 -7.35 -6.72 -2.30
CA THR A 21 -6.99 -5.84 -3.41
C THR A 21 -8.25 -5.36 -4.10
N ASP A 22 -8.44 -4.04 -4.15
CA ASP A 22 -9.44 -3.37 -4.96
C ASP A 22 -8.85 -3.13 -6.36
N THR A 23 -9.32 -3.90 -7.33
CA THR A 23 -8.85 -3.80 -8.73
C THR A 23 -9.43 -2.59 -9.45
N GLU A 24 -10.52 -2.00 -8.94
CA GLU A 24 -11.12 -0.78 -9.49
C GLU A 24 -10.26 0.45 -9.19
N THR A 25 -9.77 0.58 -7.96
CA THR A 25 -8.93 1.71 -7.53
C THR A 25 -7.43 1.39 -7.56
N TRP A 26 -7.06 0.14 -7.85
CA TRP A 26 -5.67 -0.35 -7.81
C TRP A 26 -5.03 -0.19 -6.43
N GLU A 27 -5.85 -0.31 -5.38
CA GLU A 27 -5.43 -0.22 -3.99
C GLU A 27 -5.36 -1.62 -3.39
N THR A 28 -4.27 -1.92 -2.69
CA THR A 28 -4.17 -3.14 -1.88
C THR A 28 -4.11 -2.77 -0.41
N GLU A 29 -5.02 -3.32 0.36
CA GLU A 29 -5.12 -3.11 1.80
C GLU A 29 -4.27 -4.15 2.53
N PHE A 30 -3.47 -3.64 3.46
CA PHE A 30 -2.57 -4.39 4.31
C PHE A 30 -2.84 -4.07 5.77
N LYS A 31 -2.57 -5.01 6.66
CA LYS A 31 -2.65 -4.84 8.11
C LYS A 31 -1.36 -5.28 8.77
N ASP A 32 -0.86 -4.43 9.65
CA ASP A 32 0.25 -4.75 10.54
C ASP A 32 -0.32 -5.54 11.74
N GLU A 33 0.08 -6.80 11.90
CA GLU A 33 -0.39 -7.60 13.05
C GLU A 33 0.26 -7.19 14.37
N ALA A 34 1.45 -6.59 14.32
CA ALA A 34 2.17 -6.20 15.53
C ALA A 34 1.56 -4.95 16.16
N THR A 35 1.11 -3.99 15.34
CA THR A 35 0.55 -2.71 15.81
C THR A 35 -0.96 -2.59 15.60
N GLY A 36 -1.56 -3.44 14.78
CA GLY A 36 -2.96 -3.34 14.36
C GLY A 36 -3.22 -2.25 13.32
N GLU A 37 -2.18 -1.59 12.79
CA GLU A 37 -2.29 -0.48 11.85
C GLU A 37 -2.67 -0.96 10.44
N THR A 38 -3.56 -0.20 9.78
CA THR A 38 -3.95 -0.47 8.39
C THR A 38 -3.13 0.39 7.42
N TRP A 39 -2.70 -0.21 6.32
CA TRP A 39 -1.89 0.40 5.28
C TRP A 39 -2.50 0.16 3.91
N ILE A 40 -2.42 1.14 3.02
CA ILE A 40 -2.87 1.03 1.63
C ILE A 40 -1.65 1.16 0.72
N LEU A 41 -1.42 0.15 -0.11
CA LEU A 41 -0.50 0.21 -1.23
C LEU A 41 -1.29 0.63 -2.47
N ASP A 42 -0.94 1.78 -3.04
CA ASP A 42 -1.49 2.26 -4.30
C ASP A 42 -0.38 2.59 -5.28
N TYR A 43 -0.75 2.65 -6.57
CA TYR A 43 0.15 2.97 -7.66
C TYR A 43 -0.35 4.25 -8.33
N PRO A 44 0.02 5.43 -7.79
CA PRO A 44 -0.38 6.68 -8.39
C PRO A 44 0.21 6.74 -9.80
N HIS A 45 -0.66 6.95 -10.80
CA HIS A 45 -0.29 6.99 -12.22
C HIS A 45 0.02 5.63 -12.87
N SER A 46 -0.60 4.53 -12.42
CA SER A 46 -0.56 3.23 -13.12
C SER A 46 -0.91 3.27 -14.62
N HIS A 47 -1.57 4.34 -15.08
CA HIS A 47 -1.91 4.55 -16.48
C HIS A 47 -0.72 4.99 -17.36
N LEU A 48 0.42 5.37 -16.78
CA LEU A 48 1.65 5.65 -17.53
C LEU A 48 2.43 4.33 -17.73
N HIS A 49 2.88 4.09 -18.97
CA HIS A 49 3.69 2.93 -19.35
C HIS A 49 4.89 2.77 -18.39
N GLY A 50 4.80 1.79 -17.48
CA GLY A 50 5.78 1.54 -16.43
C GLY A 50 5.18 1.29 -15.05
N GLY A 51 3.93 1.69 -14.81
CA GLY A 51 3.31 1.61 -13.49
C GLY A 51 3.98 2.59 -12.53
N GLY A 52 3.31 3.68 -12.17
CA GLY A 52 3.91 4.68 -11.27
C GLY A 52 4.43 4.07 -9.97
N SER A 53 5.43 4.71 -9.35
CA SER A 53 6.13 4.15 -8.19
C SER A 53 5.15 3.72 -7.08
N PRO A 54 5.27 2.50 -6.55
CA PRO A 54 4.39 2.03 -5.48
C PRO A 54 4.46 2.96 -4.29
N ARG A 55 3.30 3.28 -3.72
CA ARG A 55 3.19 4.12 -2.52
C ARG A 55 2.41 3.37 -1.46
N LEU A 56 3.00 3.21 -0.28
CA LEU A 56 2.36 2.61 0.88
C LEU A 56 2.07 3.69 1.92
N ARG A 57 0.79 3.98 2.17
CA ARG A 57 0.36 5.00 3.14
C ARG A 57 -0.43 4.40 4.27
N LYS A 58 -0.18 4.88 5.50
CA LYS A 58 -1.00 4.52 6.66
C LYS A 58 -2.40 5.09 6.48
N THR A 59 -3.42 4.28 6.76
CA THR A 59 -4.82 4.71 6.72
C THR A 59 -5.49 4.48 8.08
N GLU A 60 -6.38 5.38 8.45
CA GLU A 60 -7.28 5.23 9.60
C GLU A 60 -8.69 4.90 9.11
N ARG A 61 -8.83 3.98 8.14
CA ARG A 61 -10.17 3.46 7.80
C ARG A 61 -10.73 2.80 9.07
N LYS A 62 -11.64 3.53 9.73
CA LYS A 62 -12.45 3.10 10.87
C LYS A 62 -13.60 2.22 10.42
#